data_AF-A0A087N641-F1
#
_entry.id   AF-A0A087N641-F1
#
_cell.length_a   1.000
_cell.length_b   1.000
_cell.length_c   1.000
_cell.angle_alpha   90.00
_cell.angle_beta   90.00
_cell.angle_gamma   90.00
#
_symmetry.space_group_name_H-M   'P 1'
#
loop_
_entity.id
_entity.type
_entity.pdbx_description
1 polymer ?
#
loop_
_entity_poly.entity_id
_entity_poly.type
_entity_poly.pdbx_seq_one_letter_code
_entity_poly.pdbx_strand_id
1 'polypeptide(L)'
;MEREIKIRGISNAVVTIIDTKAKQQGISRNDYLLNLLRLDVERDLIKEERAYMEQAVTRTANAFEVVAHQLDGIETNYQKIFMMLAMLMGMSKEEVEQVLAGYIVSNGDEVNE
;
A
#
# COMPACT_ATOMS: atom_id res chain seq x y z
N MET A 1 -27.49 -25.69 -21.90
CA MET A 1 -26.52 -26.78 -22.08
C MET A 1 -25.77 -26.95 -20.77
N GLU A 2 -26.07 -28.03 -20.04
CA GLU A 2 -25.26 -28.40 -18.86
C GLU A 2 -23.85 -28.75 -19.34
N ARG A 3 -22.84 -28.04 -18.82
CA ARG A 3 -21.43 -28.30 -19.15
C ARG A 3 -20.92 -29.38 -18.21
N GLU A 4 -20.90 -30.62 -18.68
CA GLU A 4 -20.32 -31.76 -17.96
C GLU A 4 -18.78 -31.69 -18.01
N ILE A 5 -18.13 -31.58 -16.85
CA ILE A 5 -16.67 -31.64 -16.74
C ILE A 5 -16.22 -33.11 -16.70
N LYS A 6 -15.51 -33.55 -17.73
CA LYS A 6 -14.89 -34.88 -17.79
C LYS A 6 -13.45 -34.82 -17.29
N ILE A 7 -13.20 -35.34 -16.10
CA ILE A 7 -11.84 -35.43 -15.54
C ILE A 7 -11.29 -36.84 -15.79
N ARG A 8 -10.07 -36.93 -16.31
CA ARG A 8 -9.35 -38.19 -16.58
C ARG A 8 -8.01 -38.19 -15.86
N GLY A 9 -7.52 -39.38 -15.49
CA GLY A 9 -6.16 -39.54 -14.95
C GLY A 9 -5.97 -39.12 -13.49
N ILE A 10 -7.04 -39.01 -12.70
CA ILE A 10 -6.97 -38.75 -11.25
C ILE A 10 -7.18 -40.04 -10.46
N SER A 11 -6.54 -40.11 -9.29
CA SER A 11 -6.68 -41.25 -8.38
C SER A 11 -8.09 -41.30 -7.78
N ASN A 12 -8.57 -42.52 -7.49
CA ASN A 12 -9.88 -42.73 -6.87
C ASN A 12 -10.00 -42.00 -5.53
N ALA A 13 -8.91 -41.88 -4.76
CA ALA A 13 -8.89 -41.14 -3.50
C ALA A 13 -9.24 -39.66 -3.69
N VAL A 14 -8.73 -39.02 -4.76
CA VAL A 14 -9.04 -37.62 -5.08
C VAL A 14 -10.52 -37.48 -5.45
N VAL A 15 -11.06 -38.42 -6.23
CA VAL A 15 -12.49 -38.43 -6.59
C VAL A 15 -13.37 -38.55 -5.35
N THR A 16 -13.01 -39.43 -4.40
CA THR A 16 -13.74 -39.59 -3.14
C THR A 16 -13.73 -38.32 -2.30
N ILE A 17 -12.61 -37.58 -2.28
CA ILE A 17 -12.52 -36.30 -1.56
C ILE A 17 -13.43 -35.25 -2.21
N ILE A 18 -13.42 -35.15 -3.54
CA ILE A 18 -14.26 -34.22 -4.30
C ILE A 18 -15.75 -34.52 -4.03
N ASP A 19 -16.13 -35.81 -4.08
CA ASP A 19 -17.49 -36.24 -3.76
C ASP A 19 -17.91 -35.89 -2.34
N THR A 20 -17.02 -36.12 -1.38
CA THR A 20 -17.29 -35.84 0.02
C THR A 20 -17.51 -34.33 0.23
N LYS A 21 -16.66 -33.49 -0.36
CA LYS A 21 -16.79 -32.04 -0.26
C LYS A 21 -18.01 -31.49 -1.00
N ALA A 22 -18.33 -32.03 -2.18
CA ALA A 22 -19.55 -31.67 -2.90
C ALA A 22 -20.80 -31.99 -2.07
N LYS A 23 -20.85 -33.18 -1.45
CA LYS A 23 -21.93 -33.57 -0.52
C LYS A 23 -22.02 -32.68 0.71
N GLN A 24 -20.89 -32.33 1.33
CA GLN A 24 -20.85 -31.43 2.48
C GLN A 24 -21.43 -30.04 2.16
N GLN A 25 -21.29 -29.59 0.91
CA GLN A 25 -21.82 -28.31 0.43
C GLN A 25 -23.22 -28.43 -0.17
N GLY A 26 -23.79 -29.64 -0.24
CA GLY A 26 -25.12 -29.87 -0.81
C GLY A 26 -25.22 -29.61 -2.32
N ILE A 27 -24.10 -29.66 -3.06
CA ILE A 27 -24.06 -29.38 -4.50
C ILE A 27 -23.62 -30.60 -5.30
N SER A 28 -23.86 -30.59 -6.61
CA SER A 28 -23.39 -31.66 -7.49
C SER A 28 -21.86 -31.65 -7.58
N ARG A 29 -21.27 -32.82 -7.84
CA ARG A 29 -19.83 -32.93 -8.11
C ARG A 29 -19.38 -31.99 -9.22
N ASN A 30 -20.19 -31.87 -10.27
CA ASN A 30 -19.89 -31.05 -11.43
C ASN A 30 -19.88 -29.55 -11.06
N ASP A 31 -20.86 -29.10 -10.27
CA ASP A 31 -20.91 -27.71 -9.81
C ASP A 31 -19.76 -27.39 -8.86
N TYR A 32 -19.41 -28.34 -7.99
CA TYR A 32 -18.25 -28.20 -7.10
C TYR A 32 -16.94 -28.03 -7.89
N LEU A 33 -16.76 -28.82 -8.96
CA LEU A 33 -15.60 -28.73 -9.85
C LEU A 33 -15.57 -27.42 -10.64
N LEU A 34 -16.73 -26.99 -11.16
CA LEU A 34 -16.88 -25.69 -11.83
C LEU A 34 -16.49 -24.54 -10.90
N ASN A 35 -16.95 -24.58 -9.65
CA ASN A 35 -16.62 -23.58 -8.65
C ASN A 35 -15.12 -23.61 -8.29
N LEU A 36 -14.51 -24.78 -8.13
CA LEU A 36 -13.08 -24.89 -7.87
C LEU A 36 -12.25 -24.29 -9.01
N LEU A 37 -12.59 -24.61 -10.27
CA LEU A 37 -11.90 -24.05 -11.43
C LEU A 37 -12.06 -22.54 -11.50
N ARG A 38 -13.27 -22.03 -11.23
CA ARG A 38 -13.53 -20.60 -11.20
C ARG A 38 -12.70 -19.90 -10.12
N LEU A 39 -12.67 -20.45 -8.91
CA LEU A 39 -11.90 -19.90 -7.80
C LEU A 39 -10.40 -19.93 -8.06
N ASP A 40 -9.87 -20.95 -8.73
CA ASP A 40 -8.45 -21.02 -9.07
C ASP A 40 -8.04 -19.92 -10.06
N VAL A 41 -8.87 -19.71 -11.11
CA VAL A 41 -8.68 -18.62 -12.07
C VAL A 41 -8.81 -17.25 -11.39
N GLU A 42 -9.84 -17.04 -10.56
CA GLU A 42 -10.03 -15.80 -9.80
C GLU A 42 -8.85 -15.54 -8.85
N ARG A 43 -8.30 -16.58 -8.20
CA ARG A 43 -7.14 -16.46 -7.31
C ARG A 43 -5.89 -15.99 -8.05
N ASP A 44 -5.66 -16.50 -9.25
CA ASP A 44 -4.49 -16.11 -10.03
C ASP A 44 -4.58 -14.66 -10.52
N LEU A 45 -5.78 -14.19 -10.90
CA LEU A 45 -6.03 -12.77 -11.20
C LEU A 45 -5.79 -11.88 -9.97
N ILE A 46 -6.30 -12.26 -8.80
CA ILE A 46 -6.10 -11.52 -7.55
C ILE A 46 -4.62 -11.47 -7.16
N LYS A 47 -3.85 -12.53 -7.41
CA LYS A 47 -2.41 -12.54 -7.15
C LYS A 47 -1.66 -11.52 -8.01
N GLU A 48 -1.98 -11.45 -9.30
CA GLU A 48 -1.35 -10.52 -10.23
C GLU A 48 -1.70 -9.07 -9.86
N GLU A 49 -2.98 -8.81 -9.57
CA GLU A 49 -3.45 -7.49 -9.14
C GLU A 49 -2.81 -7.06 -7.81
N ARG A 50 -2.67 -7.98 -6.85
CA ARG A 50 -1.99 -7.74 -5.58
C ARG A 50 -0.51 -7.40 -5.78
N ALA A 51 0.18 -8.12 -6.66
CA ALA A 51 1.58 -7.84 -6.98
C ALA A 51 1.75 -6.45 -7.62
N TYR A 52 0.82 -6.06 -8.51
CA TYR A 52 0.80 -4.73 -9.10
C TYR A 52 0.58 -3.64 -8.04
N MET A 53 -0.41 -3.81 -7.15
CA MET A 53 -0.67 -2.88 -6.06
C MET A 53 0.53 -2.74 -5.12
N GLU A 54 1.18 -3.85 -4.75
CA GLU A 54 2.36 -3.83 -3.88
C GLU A 54 3.53 -3.06 -4.51
N GLN A 55 3.75 -3.23 -5.82
CA GLN A 55 4.72 -2.43 -6.55
C GLN A 55 4.35 -0.94 -6.60
N ALA A 56 3.07 -0.62 -6.81
CA ALA A 56 2.61 0.77 -6.83
C ALA A 56 2.79 1.45 -5.47
N VAL A 57 2.41 0.79 -4.37
CA VAL A 57 2.61 1.29 -3.00
C VAL A 57 4.09 1.50 -2.71
N THR A 58 4.94 0.55 -3.08
CA THR A 58 6.40 0.67 -2.89
C THR A 58 6.99 1.85 -3.65
N ARG A 59 6.58 2.06 -4.92
CA ARG A 59 7.03 3.22 -5.71
C ARG A 59 6.60 4.53 -5.08
N THR A 60 5.36 4.61 -4.60
CA THR A 60 4.83 5.80 -3.94
C THR A 60 5.55 6.07 -2.62
N ALA A 61 5.82 5.05 -1.81
CA ALA A 61 6.60 5.19 -0.58
C ALA A 61 8.01 5.72 -0.85
N ASN A 62 8.71 5.15 -1.84
CA ASN A 62 10.04 5.62 -2.23
C ASN A 62 10.01 7.08 -2.73
N ALA A 63 8.97 7.46 -3.48
CA ALA A 63 8.81 8.85 -3.93
C ALA A 63 8.61 9.81 -2.75
N PHE A 64 7.80 9.43 -1.76
CA PHE A 64 7.63 10.22 -0.53
C PHE A 64 8.91 10.34 0.28
N GLU A 65 9.71 9.27 0.38
CA GLU A 65 11.00 9.30 1.08
C GLU A 65 11.98 10.29 0.42
N VAL A 66 12.05 10.30 -0.91
CA VAL A 66 12.87 11.27 -1.66
C VAL A 66 12.40 12.69 -1.40
N VAL A 67 11.09 12.94 -1.45
CA VAL A 67 10.52 14.28 -1.19
C VAL A 67 10.80 14.72 0.25
N ALA A 68 10.65 13.82 1.23
CA ALA A 68 10.95 14.11 2.63
C ALA A 68 12.42 14.52 2.83
N HIS A 69 13.35 13.78 2.21
CA HIS A 69 14.77 14.12 2.26
C HIS A 69 15.07 15.47 1.57
N GLN A 70 14.38 15.79 0.47
CA GLN A 70 14.53 17.08 -0.18
C GLN A 70 14.01 18.23 0.69
N LEU A 71 12.88 18.03 1.38
CA LEU A 71 12.31 19.01 2.30
C LEU A 71 13.25 19.31 3.47
N ASP A 72 13.86 18.29 4.08
CA ASP A 72 14.85 18.47 5.16
C ASP A 72 16.06 19.31 4.70
N GLY A 73 16.54 19.06 3.48
CA GLY A 73 17.60 19.86 2.88
C GLY A 73 17.19 21.32 2.63
N ILE A 74 15.95 21.54 2.21
CA ILE A 74 15.38 22.88 2.03
C ILE A 74 15.25 23.60 3.38
N GLU A 75 14.72 22.93 4.40
CA GLU A 75 14.58 23.47 5.76
C GLU A 75 15.93 23.91 6.32
N THR A 76 16.94 23.05 6.22
CA THR A 76 18.32 23.36 6.63
C THR A 76 18.86 24.61 5.92
N ASN A 77 18.57 24.77 4.62
CA ASN A 77 19.00 25.94 3.86
C ASN A 77 18.25 27.20 4.29
N TYR A 78 16.94 27.12 4.55
CA TYR A 78 16.17 28.23 5.09
C TYR A 78 16.69 28.69 6.46
N GLN A 79 17.00 27.75 7.36
CA GLN A 79 17.58 28.06 8.67
C GLN A 79 18.90 28.84 8.53
N LYS A 80 19.78 28.42 7.60
CA LYS A 80 21.03 29.14 7.31
C LYS A 80 20.78 30.55 6.78
N ILE A 81 19.83 30.72 5.87
CA ILE A 81 19.47 32.03 5.31
C ILE A 81 18.93 32.96 6.40
N PHE A 82 18.02 32.47 7.24
CA PHE A 82 17.48 33.23 8.37
C PHE A 82 18.58 33.66 9.34
N MET A 83 19.50 32.75 9.68
CA MET A 83 20.63 33.07 10.56
C MET A 83 21.54 34.15 9.96
N MET A 84 21.82 34.11 8.66
CA MET A 84 22.60 35.15 7.97
C MET A 84 21.87 36.51 7.97
N LEU A 85 20.56 36.52 7.72
CA LEU A 85 19.76 37.74 7.77
C LEU A 85 19.74 38.35 9.17
N ALA A 86 19.61 37.51 10.20
CA ALA A 86 19.69 37.95 11.59
C ALA A 86 21.04 38.57 11.94
N MET A 87 22.15 37.96 11.50
CA MET A 87 23.50 38.52 11.66
C MET A 87 23.63 39.87 10.96
N LEU A 88 23.10 40.01 9.73
CA LEU A 88 23.12 41.27 8.97
C LEU A 88 22.28 42.37 9.63
N MET A 89 21.15 42.00 10.24
CA MET A 89 20.26 42.93 10.95
C MET A 89 20.73 43.25 12.38
N GLY A 90 21.81 42.61 12.86
CA GLY A 90 22.33 42.81 14.21
C GLY A 90 21.42 42.26 15.31
N MET A 91 20.56 41.30 14.99
CA MET A 91 19.67 40.67 15.96
C MET A 91 20.45 39.80 16.93
N SER A 92 20.03 39.82 18.20
CA SER A 92 20.50 38.88 19.22
C SER A 92 19.97 37.47 18.96
N LYS A 93 20.64 36.47 19.53
CA LYS A 93 20.23 35.06 19.39
C LYS A 93 18.81 34.82 19.92
N GLU A 94 18.46 35.45 21.03
CA GLU A 94 17.13 35.34 21.65
C GLU A 94 16.00 35.90 20.75
N GLU A 95 16.25 37.00 20.03
CA GLU A 95 15.28 37.57 19.09
C GLU A 95 15.06 36.67 17.87
N VAL A 96 16.12 36.00 17.40
CA VAL A 96 16.03 35.03 16.30
C VAL A 96 15.24 33.80 16.70
N GLU A 97 15.47 33.27 17.90
CA GLU A 97 14.74 32.12 18.44
C GLU A 97 13.24 32.42 18.60
N GLN A 98 12.87 33.63 19.02
CA GLN A 98 11.45 34.03 19.10
C GLN A 98 10.77 34.11 17.74
N VAL A 99 11.43 34.69 16.73
CA VAL A 99 10.87 34.76 15.37
C VAL A 99 10.73 33.37 14.76
N LEU A 100 11.76 32.52 14.88
CA LEU A 100 11.72 31.15 14.37
C LEU A 100 10.62 30.32 15.05
N ALA A 101 10.48 30.42 16.38
CA ALA A 101 9.43 29.72 17.12
C ALA A 101 8.02 30.15 16.69
N GLY A 102 7.80 31.45 16.42
CA GLY A 102 6.52 31.97 15.92
C GLY A 102 6.12 31.40 14.56
N TYR A 103 7.08 31.22 13.64
CA TYR A 103 6.83 30.64 12.32
C TYR A 103 6.67 29.11 12.34
N ILE A 104 7.34 28.41 13.25
CA ILE A 104 7.21 26.94 13.38
C ILE A 104 5.84 26.57 13.96
N VAL A 105 5.31 27.35 14.91
CA VAL A 105 3.98 27.12 15.49
C VAL A 105 2.87 27.42 14.48
N SER A 106 2.97 28.49 13.67
CA SER A 106 1.91 28.82 12.70
C SER A 106 1.74 27.76 11.60
N ASN A 107 2.81 27.06 11.22
CA ASN A 107 2.76 26.03 10.16
C ASN A 107 2.41 24.62 10.70
N GLY A 108 2.47 24.41 12.02
CA GLY A 108 2.11 23.14 12.66
C GLY A 108 0.62 23.01 12.96
N ASP A 109 -0.08 24.13 13.16
CA ASP A 109 -1.50 24.16 13.51
C ASP A 109 -2.43 24.15 12.28
N GLU A 110 -1.98 24.59 11.09
CA GLU A 110 -2.78 24.55 9.85
C GLU A 110 -2.94 23.13 9.25
N VAL A 111 -2.34 22.10 9.84
CA VAL A 111 -2.44 20.70 9.38
C VAL A 111 -3.52 19.90 10.15
N ASN A 112 -4.15 20.50 11.17
CA ASN A 112 -5.16 19.85 12.02
C ASN A 112 -6.54 20.57 12.01
N GLU A 113 -7.01 21.07 10.86
CA GLU A 113 -8.43 21.42 10.65
C GLU A 113 -9.01 20.78 9.38
#